data_AF-A0A2A2YCN7-F1
#
_entry.id   AF-A0A2A2YCN7-F1
#
_cell.length_a   1.000
_cell.length_b   1.000
_cell.length_c   1.000
_cell.angle_alpha   90.00
_cell.angle_beta   90.00
_cell.angle_gamma   90.00
#
_symmetry.space_group_name_H-M   'P 1'
#
loop_
_entity.id
_entity.type
_entity.pdbx_description
1 polymer ?
#
loop_
_entity_poly.entity_id
_entity_poly.type
_entity_poly.pdbx_seq_one_letter_code
_entity_poly.pdbx_strand_id
1 'polypeptide(L)'
;MQQKKFLFQAIGTILLIWLVVFSIRSWAGSKKITAVRLQQEIEEAAFTDWSEGAGSASEAKVREESLREIATLTNRLDFQEREKNREARASEKFFRLLSSQERNLFIELTVAESMNQFMQALDQMPPAERKRFVKRGLAEIEKGKTEEDMQRTKELGEDVMAKIAEEGMRAYFEKSSSDTKLDLAPLMESMNEVMQGLRGNRFGPPQ
;
A
#
# COMPACT_ATOMS: atom_id res chain seq x y z
N MET A 1 -9.27 59.65 -11.36
CA MET A 1 -8.19 58.82 -11.96
C MET A 1 -7.52 57.86 -10.98
N GLN A 2 -7.33 58.21 -9.70
CA GLN A 2 -6.65 57.33 -8.72
C GLN A 2 -7.42 56.02 -8.40
N GLN A 3 -8.75 56.04 -8.30
CA GLN A 3 -9.54 54.83 -8.06
C GLN A 3 -9.40 53.77 -9.17
N LYS A 4 -9.33 54.21 -10.45
CA LYS A 4 -9.12 53.30 -11.58
C LYS A 4 -7.73 52.63 -11.52
N LYS A 5 -6.69 53.38 -11.12
CA LYS A 5 -5.32 52.85 -10.95
C LYS A 5 -5.24 51.81 -9.82
N PHE A 6 -5.89 52.08 -8.69
CA PHE A 6 -6.00 51.13 -7.58
C PHE A 6 -6.75 49.85 -7.98
N LEU A 7 -7.83 49.98 -8.75
CA LEU A 7 -8.59 48.84 -9.24
C LEU A 7 -7.75 47.96 -10.18
N PHE A 8 -7.01 48.56 -11.12
CA PHE A 8 -6.11 47.83 -12.03
C PHE A 8 -4.95 47.17 -11.28
N GLN A 9 -4.38 47.82 -10.26
CA GLN A 9 -3.36 47.20 -9.41
C GLN A 9 -3.93 46.03 -8.60
N ALA A 10 -5.11 46.17 -8.00
CA ALA A 10 -5.74 45.08 -7.25
C ALA A 10 -6.06 43.86 -8.13
N ILE A 11 -6.62 44.10 -9.33
CA ILE A 11 -6.88 43.05 -10.31
C ILE A 11 -5.57 42.39 -10.77
N GLY A 12 -4.53 43.19 -11.04
CA GLY A 12 -3.20 42.69 -11.41
C GLY A 12 -2.60 41.78 -10.35
N THR A 13 -2.65 42.18 -9.07
CA THR A 13 -2.15 41.38 -7.95
C THR A 13 -2.93 40.07 -7.80
N ILE A 14 -4.26 40.10 -7.94
CA ILE A 14 -5.10 38.90 -7.87
C ILE A 14 -4.75 37.93 -9.01
N LEU A 15 -4.61 38.43 -10.24
CA LEU A 15 -4.22 37.60 -11.39
C LEU A 15 -2.83 36.99 -11.20
N LEU A 16 -1.88 37.73 -10.64
CA LEU A 16 -0.52 37.26 -10.38
C LEU A 16 -0.52 36.16 -9.31
N ILE A 17 -1.31 36.32 -8.24
CA ILE A 17 -1.52 35.28 -7.23
C ILE A 17 -2.13 34.02 -7.85
N TRP A 18 -3.17 34.16 -8.69
CA TRP A 18 -3.80 33.03 -9.37
C TRP A 18 -2.84 32.31 -10.32
N LEU A 19 -1.97 33.04 -11.01
CA LEU A 19 -0.96 32.47 -11.90
C LEU A 19 0.09 31.67 -11.12
N VAL A 20 0.52 32.17 -9.96
CA VAL A 20 1.42 31.45 -9.05
C VAL A 20 0.76 30.20 -8.50
N VAL A 21 -0.49 30.29 -8.03
CA VAL A 21 -1.26 29.14 -7.53
C VAL A 21 -1.46 28.10 -8.63
N PHE A 22 -1.80 28.51 -9.85
CA PHE A 22 -1.96 27.61 -10.99
C PHE A 22 -0.64 26.94 -11.37
N SER A 23 0.46 27.68 -11.37
CA SER A 23 1.80 27.14 -11.65
C SER A 23 2.24 26.12 -10.61
N ILE A 24 2.04 26.42 -9.32
CA ILE A 24 2.34 25.49 -8.22
C ILE A 24 1.42 24.27 -8.30
N ARG A 25 0.12 24.45 -8.58
CA ARG A 25 -0.83 23.33 -8.69
C ARG A 25 -0.54 22.44 -9.89
N SER A 26 -0.16 23.02 -11.03
CA SER A 26 0.25 22.29 -12.24
C SER A 26 1.55 21.50 -11.98
N TRP A 27 2.53 22.13 -11.34
CA TRP A 27 3.80 21.50 -10.97
C TRP A 27 3.65 20.42 -9.88
N ALA A 28 2.75 20.62 -8.92
CA ALA A 28 2.39 19.59 -7.94
C ALA A 28 1.60 18.44 -8.58
N GLY A 29 0.77 18.74 -9.59
CA GLY A 29 0.03 17.76 -10.38
C GLY A 29 0.95 16.87 -11.21
N SER A 30 2.00 17.41 -11.83
CA SER A 30 2.97 16.64 -12.62
C SER A 30 3.87 15.72 -11.78
N LYS A 31 3.92 15.92 -10.45
CA LYS A 31 4.60 15.02 -9.51
C LYS A 31 3.71 13.92 -8.91
N LYS A 32 2.40 13.95 -9.17
CA LYS A 32 1.50 12.88 -8.70
C LYS A 32 1.77 11.60 -9.49
N ILE A 33 2.05 10.52 -8.78
CA ILE A 33 2.17 9.20 -9.38
C ILE A 33 0.75 8.66 -9.59
N THR A 34 0.46 8.19 -10.80
CA THR A 34 -0.83 7.65 -11.21
C THR A 34 -0.74 6.14 -11.44
N ALA A 35 -1.87 5.45 -11.39
CA ALA A 35 -1.93 4.02 -11.71
C ALA A 35 -1.47 3.74 -13.14
N VAL A 36 -1.82 4.62 -14.09
CA VAL A 36 -1.39 4.53 -15.49
C VAL A 36 0.12 4.62 -15.62
N ARG A 37 0.76 5.57 -14.91
CA ARG A 37 2.21 5.68 -14.92
C ARG A 37 2.88 4.46 -14.32
N LEU A 38 2.37 3.96 -13.18
CA LEU A 38 2.90 2.73 -12.58
C LEU A 38 2.80 1.55 -13.56
N GLN A 39 1.69 1.43 -14.29
CA GLN A 39 1.51 0.39 -15.29
C GLN A 39 2.50 0.52 -16.45
N GLN A 40 2.73 1.74 -16.95
CA GLN A 40 3.72 2.00 -18.00
C GLN A 40 5.12 1.55 -17.57
N GLU A 41 5.52 1.90 -16.35
CA GLU A 41 6.85 1.54 -15.80
C GLU A 41 6.99 0.01 -15.61
N ILE A 42 5.91 -0.67 -15.20
CA ILE A 42 5.86 -2.13 -15.14
C ILE A 42 6.02 -2.76 -16.54
N GLU A 43 5.33 -2.22 -17.55
CA GLU A 43 5.36 -2.71 -18.93
C GLU A 43 6.73 -2.45 -19.59
N GLU A 44 7.30 -1.26 -19.40
CA GLU A 44 8.62 -0.87 -19.91
C GLU A 44 9.75 -1.72 -19.32
N ALA A 45 9.64 -2.08 -18.04
CA ALA A 45 10.62 -2.95 -17.41
C ALA A 45 10.58 -4.40 -17.92
N ALA A 46 9.54 -4.78 -18.68
CA ALA A 46 9.45 -6.03 -19.45
C ALA A 46 9.88 -7.29 -18.67
N PHE A 47 9.35 -7.44 -17.45
CA PHE A 47 9.70 -8.53 -16.55
C PHE A 47 9.39 -9.91 -17.17
N THR A 48 10.43 -10.69 -17.46
CA THR A 48 10.30 -12.12 -17.80
C THR A 48 9.71 -12.91 -16.63
N ASP A 49 8.95 -13.96 -16.91
CA ASP A 49 8.39 -14.82 -15.88
C ASP A 49 9.47 -15.65 -15.19
N TRP A 50 9.78 -15.28 -13.94
CA TRP A 50 10.70 -15.99 -13.04
C TRP A 50 9.92 -16.64 -11.87
N SER A 51 8.62 -16.90 -12.03
CA SER A 51 7.79 -17.44 -10.95
C SER A 51 8.23 -18.81 -10.44
N GLU A 52 8.78 -19.66 -11.33
CA GLU A 52 9.25 -21.02 -11.04
C GLU A 52 10.79 -21.15 -10.91
N GLY A 53 11.54 -20.05 -10.93
CA GLY A 53 13.00 -20.13 -10.89
C GLY A 53 13.72 -18.80 -10.71
N ALA A 54 15.05 -18.84 -10.75
CA ALA A 54 15.88 -17.65 -10.82
C ALA A 54 16.40 -17.52 -12.25
N GLY A 55 16.26 -16.35 -12.87
CA GLY A 55 16.83 -16.12 -14.19
C GLY A 55 18.33 -15.82 -14.13
N SER A 56 18.84 -15.14 -15.16
CA SER A 56 20.28 -14.96 -15.31
C SER A 56 20.86 -14.00 -14.26
N ALA A 57 22.03 -14.35 -13.72
CA ALA A 57 22.72 -13.49 -12.75
C ALA A 57 23.09 -12.11 -13.32
N SER A 58 23.27 -12.01 -14.64
CA SER A 58 23.54 -10.75 -15.34
C SER A 58 22.33 -9.81 -15.36
N GLU A 59 21.11 -10.35 -15.39
CA GLU A 59 19.87 -9.56 -15.42
C GLU A 59 19.33 -9.27 -14.02
N ALA A 60 19.69 -10.09 -13.03
CA ALA A 60 19.18 -10.00 -11.66
C ALA A 60 19.34 -8.59 -11.04
N LYS A 61 20.48 -7.93 -11.27
CA LYS A 61 20.73 -6.58 -10.73
C LYS A 61 19.81 -5.53 -11.34
N VAL A 62 19.70 -5.51 -12.68
CA VAL A 62 18.84 -4.55 -13.40
C VAL A 62 17.39 -4.75 -12.98
N ARG A 63 16.97 -6.01 -12.85
CA ARG A 63 15.61 -6.36 -12.44
C ARG A 63 15.33 -5.97 -10.98
N GLU A 64 16.29 -6.12 -10.07
CA GLU A 64 16.19 -5.62 -8.69
C GLU A 64 16.03 -4.09 -8.66
N GLU A 65 16.81 -3.36 -9.46
CA GLU A 65 16.71 -1.90 -9.55
C GLU A 65 15.31 -1.46 -10.05
N SER A 66 14.82 -2.07 -11.13
CA SER A 66 13.46 -1.82 -11.63
C SER A 66 12.39 -2.16 -10.59
N LEU A 67 12.56 -3.26 -9.85
CA LEU A 67 11.63 -3.66 -8.79
C LEU A 67 11.55 -2.60 -7.68
N ARG A 68 12.70 -2.04 -7.29
CA ARG A 68 12.77 -0.97 -6.27
C ARG A 68 12.10 0.31 -6.75
N GLU A 69 12.25 0.66 -8.02
CA GLU A 69 11.58 1.80 -8.62
C GLU A 69 10.05 1.62 -8.65
N ILE A 70 9.59 0.47 -9.14
CA ILE A 70 8.16 0.11 -9.17
C ILE A 70 7.57 0.11 -7.75
N ALA A 71 8.29 -0.40 -6.75
CA ALA A 71 7.87 -0.35 -5.36
C ALA A 71 7.75 1.10 -4.84
N THR A 72 8.72 1.95 -5.18
CA THR A 72 8.69 3.39 -4.84
C THR A 72 7.49 4.09 -5.44
N LEU A 73 7.17 3.82 -6.71
CA LEU A 73 5.99 4.36 -7.38
C LEU A 73 4.69 3.86 -6.73
N THR A 74 4.63 2.57 -6.40
CA THR A 74 3.49 1.94 -5.73
C THR A 74 3.18 2.62 -4.39
N ASN A 75 4.21 2.91 -3.58
CA ASN A 75 4.04 3.59 -2.30
C ASN A 75 3.58 5.04 -2.42
N ARG A 76 3.84 5.69 -3.56
CA ARG A 76 3.48 7.08 -3.82
C ARG A 76 2.10 7.26 -4.44
N LEU A 77 1.40 6.19 -4.79
CA LEU A 77 0.01 6.26 -5.23
C LEU A 77 -0.87 6.82 -4.10
N ASP A 78 -1.77 7.75 -4.44
CA ASP A 78 -2.81 8.19 -3.50
C ASP A 78 -3.96 7.17 -3.42
N PHE A 79 -4.93 7.41 -2.54
CA PHE A 79 -6.02 6.46 -2.31
C PHE A 79 -6.84 6.16 -3.58
N GLN A 80 -7.13 7.19 -4.39
CA GLN A 80 -7.92 7.01 -5.62
C GLN A 80 -7.14 6.23 -6.67
N GLU A 81 -5.85 6.52 -6.81
CA GLU A 81 -4.99 5.81 -7.75
C GLU A 81 -4.68 4.38 -7.29
N ARG A 82 -4.60 4.11 -5.99
CA ARG A 82 -4.50 2.74 -5.47
C ARG A 82 -5.73 1.91 -5.81
N GLU A 83 -6.93 2.48 -5.72
CA GLU A 83 -8.15 1.77 -6.07
C GLU A 83 -8.17 1.41 -7.56
N LYS A 84 -7.87 2.38 -8.44
CA LYS A 84 -7.73 2.12 -9.89
C LYS A 84 -6.68 1.05 -10.18
N ASN A 85 -5.55 1.09 -9.48
CA ASN A 85 -4.50 0.09 -9.65
C ASN A 85 -4.96 -1.32 -9.24
N ARG A 86 -5.76 -1.43 -8.17
CA ARG A 86 -6.37 -2.71 -7.76
C ARG A 86 -7.36 -3.22 -8.79
N GLU A 87 -8.22 -2.34 -9.32
CA GLU A 87 -9.19 -2.69 -10.36
C GLU A 87 -8.50 -3.16 -11.66
N ALA A 88 -7.42 -2.49 -12.07
CA ALA A 88 -6.65 -2.83 -13.26
C ALA A 88 -5.93 -4.18 -13.15
N ARG A 89 -5.69 -4.67 -11.92
CA ARG A 89 -4.92 -5.90 -11.61
C ARG A 89 -3.51 -5.95 -12.23
N ALA A 90 -2.97 -4.82 -12.69
CA ALA A 90 -1.66 -4.75 -13.34
C ALA A 90 -0.55 -5.16 -12.36
N SER A 91 -0.59 -4.64 -11.13
CA SER A 91 0.36 -5.04 -10.07
C SER A 91 0.22 -6.51 -9.67
N GLU A 92 -0.99 -7.08 -9.71
CA GLU A 92 -1.19 -8.51 -9.41
C GLU A 92 -0.52 -9.38 -10.48
N LYS A 93 -0.73 -9.06 -11.76
CA LYS A 93 -0.09 -9.77 -12.88
C LYS A 93 1.43 -9.65 -12.82
N PHE A 94 1.94 -8.44 -12.60
CA PHE A 94 3.36 -8.19 -12.39
C PHE A 94 3.94 -9.02 -11.25
N PHE A 95 3.28 -9.01 -10.09
CA PHE A 95 3.73 -9.74 -8.91
C PHE A 95 3.84 -11.25 -9.15
N ARG A 96 2.97 -11.82 -10.00
CA ARG A 96 3.02 -13.24 -10.38
C ARG A 96 4.23 -13.60 -11.23
N LEU A 97 4.84 -12.65 -11.96
CA LEU A 97 6.05 -12.88 -12.77
C LEU A 97 7.34 -12.90 -11.93
N LEU A 98 7.26 -12.47 -10.67
CA LEU A 98 8.40 -12.35 -9.77
C LEU A 98 8.80 -13.72 -9.23
N SER A 99 10.10 -13.94 -9.08
CA SER A 99 10.63 -15.06 -8.29
C SER A 99 10.28 -14.90 -6.81
N SER A 100 10.40 -15.97 -6.00
CA SER A 100 10.12 -15.88 -4.55
C SER A 100 10.98 -14.82 -3.85
N GLN A 101 12.25 -14.67 -4.22
CA GLN A 101 13.13 -13.63 -3.66
C GLN A 101 12.66 -12.22 -4.02
N GLU A 102 12.23 -12.00 -5.27
CA GLU A 102 11.72 -10.71 -5.72
C GLU A 102 10.37 -10.39 -5.10
N ARG A 103 9.47 -11.38 -4.95
CA ARG A 103 8.20 -11.21 -4.23
C ARG A 103 8.46 -10.74 -2.80
N ASN A 104 9.40 -11.36 -2.10
CA ASN A 104 9.77 -10.97 -0.74
C ASN A 104 10.32 -9.55 -0.69
N LEU A 105 11.25 -9.19 -1.58
CA LEU A 105 11.78 -7.83 -1.65
C LEU A 105 10.67 -6.81 -1.95
N PHE A 106 9.76 -7.12 -2.87
CA PHE A 106 8.65 -6.22 -3.21
C PHE A 106 7.69 -6.02 -2.02
N ILE A 107 7.36 -7.09 -1.28
CA ILE A 107 6.55 -7.01 -0.06
C ILE A 107 7.25 -6.14 0.98
N GLU A 108 8.53 -6.36 1.23
CA GLU A 108 9.30 -5.54 2.19
C GLU A 108 9.29 -4.06 1.80
N LEU A 109 9.45 -3.75 0.51
CA LEU A 109 9.46 -2.37 0.05
C LEU A 109 8.08 -1.72 0.08
N THR A 110 6.99 -2.47 -0.10
CA THR A 110 5.64 -1.91 -0.26
C THR A 110 4.73 -2.11 0.95
N VAL A 111 4.62 -3.35 1.42
CA VAL A 111 3.75 -3.71 2.55
C VAL A 111 4.31 -3.15 3.84
N ALA A 112 5.63 -3.28 4.08
CA ALA A 112 6.20 -2.77 5.33
C ALA A 112 6.01 -1.25 5.47
N GLU A 113 6.26 -0.50 4.39
CA GLU A 113 6.04 0.95 4.37
C GLU A 113 4.57 1.29 4.60
N SER A 114 3.66 0.57 3.92
CA SER A 114 2.21 0.76 4.08
C SER A 114 1.76 0.48 5.52
N MET A 115 2.26 -0.59 6.14
CA MET A 115 1.93 -0.96 7.53
C MET A 115 2.51 0.05 8.53
N ASN A 116 3.72 0.56 8.29
CA ASN A 116 4.32 1.61 9.11
C ASN A 116 3.48 2.88 9.08
N GLN A 117 3.12 3.36 7.89
CA GLN A 117 2.27 4.56 7.73
C GLN A 117 0.90 4.34 8.37
N PHE A 118 0.33 3.15 8.20
CA PHE A 118 -0.96 2.79 8.79
C PHE A 118 -0.92 2.81 10.32
N MET A 119 0.09 2.21 10.95
CA MET A 119 0.27 2.24 12.41
C MET A 119 0.48 3.65 12.94
N GLN A 120 1.27 4.47 12.24
CA GLN A 120 1.45 5.89 12.60
C GLN A 120 0.14 6.68 12.51
N ALA A 121 -0.67 6.42 11.47
CA ALA A 121 -1.97 7.06 11.31
C ALA A 121 -2.92 6.68 12.45
N LEU A 122 -2.96 5.39 12.85
CA LEU A 122 -3.74 4.96 14.01
C LEU A 122 -3.25 5.63 15.30
N ASP A 123 -1.94 5.78 15.47
CA ASP A 123 -1.37 6.40 16.67
C ASP A 123 -1.80 7.87 16.85
N GLN A 124 -1.94 8.59 15.74
CA GLN A 124 -2.40 9.98 15.71
C GLN A 124 -3.91 10.13 15.90
N MET A 125 -4.69 9.04 15.81
CA MET A 125 -6.14 9.11 16.00
C MET A 125 -6.50 9.29 17.49
N PRO A 126 -7.58 10.03 17.80
CA PRO A 126 -8.14 10.08 19.14
C PRO A 126 -8.52 8.67 19.66
N PRO A 127 -8.41 8.39 20.97
CA PRO A 127 -8.70 7.06 21.52
C PRO A 127 -10.10 6.52 21.18
N ALA A 128 -11.11 7.39 21.15
CA ALA A 128 -12.48 6.99 20.79
C ALA A 128 -12.58 6.53 19.32
N GLU A 129 -11.80 7.13 18.42
CA GLU A 129 -11.76 6.76 17.01
C GLU A 129 -11.00 5.46 16.79
N ARG A 130 -9.88 5.24 17.49
CA ARG A 130 -9.17 3.96 17.50
C ARG A 130 -10.07 2.80 17.96
N LYS A 131 -10.82 3.00 19.06
CA LYS A 131 -11.78 1.99 19.54
C LYS A 131 -12.89 1.70 18.53
N ARG A 132 -13.38 2.72 17.82
CA ARG A 132 -14.34 2.52 16.71
C ARG A 132 -13.71 1.77 15.55
N PHE A 133 -12.45 2.03 15.23
CA PHE A 133 -11.70 1.28 14.22
C PHE A 133 -11.61 -0.20 14.60
N VAL A 134 -11.17 -0.51 15.82
CA VAL A 134 -11.08 -1.88 16.34
C VAL A 134 -12.42 -2.59 16.26
N LYS A 135 -13.50 -1.96 16.75
CA LYS A 135 -14.84 -2.54 16.70
C LYS A 135 -15.30 -2.87 15.28
N ARG A 136 -14.99 -2.01 14.30
CA ARG A 136 -15.29 -2.29 12.89
C ARG A 136 -14.46 -3.45 12.36
N GLY A 137 -13.16 -3.51 12.66
CA GLY A 137 -12.30 -4.61 12.26
C GLY A 137 -12.80 -5.96 12.78
N LEU A 138 -13.14 -6.04 14.06
CA LEU A 138 -13.72 -7.24 14.67
C LEU A 138 -15.04 -7.66 14.00
N ALA A 139 -15.90 -6.70 13.68
CA ALA A 139 -17.16 -6.98 12.99
C ALA A 139 -16.97 -7.47 11.54
N GLU A 140 -15.89 -7.06 10.86
CA GLU A 140 -15.56 -7.58 9.52
C GLU A 140 -14.96 -8.98 9.57
N ILE A 141 -14.19 -9.30 10.64
CA ILE A 141 -13.73 -10.67 10.92
C ILE A 141 -14.93 -11.59 11.17
N GLU A 142 -15.89 -11.18 12.01
CA GLU A 142 -17.09 -11.95 12.31
C GLU A 142 -17.94 -12.23 11.06
N LYS A 143 -17.95 -11.29 10.09
CA LYS A 143 -18.62 -11.46 8.79
C LYS A 143 -17.85 -12.35 7.80
N GLY A 144 -16.67 -12.85 8.15
CA GLY A 144 -15.84 -13.70 7.29
C GLY A 144 -15.04 -12.98 6.21
N LYS A 145 -15.20 -11.65 6.04
CA LYS A 145 -14.49 -10.92 4.95
C LYS A 145 -12.98 -10.97 5.09
N THR A 146 -12.48 -10.89 6.33
CA THR A 146 -11.04 -10.98 6.60
C THR A 146 -10.49 -12.36 6.23
N GLU A 147 -11.27 -13.43 6.42
CA GLU A 147 -10.86 -14.77 6.01
C GLU A 147 -10.78 -14.87 4.48
N GLU A 148 -11.78 -14.37 3.75
CA GLU A 148 -11.78 -14.32 2.28
C GLU A 148 -10.58 -13.54 1.73
N ASP A 149 -10.25 -12.39 2.31
CA ASP A 149 -9.08 -11.58 1.92
C ASP A 149 -7.76 -12.32 2.16
N MET A 150 -7.63 -13.02 3.30
CA MET A 150 -6.45 -13.81 3.63
C MET A 150 -6.32 -15.04 2.74
N GLN A 151 -7.42 -15.70 2.36
CA GLN A 151 -7.40 -16.82 1.43
C GLN A 151 -6.91 -16.38 0.04
N ARG A 152 -7.42 -15.26 -0.49
CA ARG A 152 -6.93 -14.68 -1.75
C ARG A 152 -5.45 -14.32 -1.71
N THR A 153 -4.99 -13.80 -0.57
CA THR A 153 -3.57 -13.49 -0.38
C THR A 153 -2.71 -14.76 -0.34
N LYS A 154 -3.22 -15.84 0.27
CA LYS A 154 -2.57 -17.15 0.31
C LYS A 154 -2.42 -17.77 -1.08
N GLU A 155 -3.36 -17.53 -1.99
CA GLU A 155 -3.26 -17.95 -3.41
C GLU A 155 -2.09 -17.27 -4.15
N LEU A 156 -1.58 -16.14 -3.66
CA LEU A 156 -0.39 -15.47 -4.21
C LEU A 156 0.92 -16.10 -3.72
N GLY A 157 0.88 -16.92 -2.67
CA GLY A 157 2.03 -17.60 -2.08
C GLY A 157 1.88 -17.78 -0.56
N GLU A 158 2.29 -18.93 -0.04
CA GLU A 158 2.30 -19.15 1.42
C GLU A 158 3.35 -18.27 2.13
N ASP A 159 4.49 -18.08 1.47
CA ASP A 159 5.57 -17.19 1.88
C ASP A 159 5.10 -15.73 1.93
N VAL A 160 4.29 -15.32 0.95
CA VAL A 160 3.70 -13.99 0.87
C VAL A 160 2.83 -13.67 2.09
N MET A 161 1.89 -14.57 2.43
CA MET A 161 1.01 -14.36 3.57
C MET A 161 1.79 -14.32 4.90
N ALA A 162 2.77 -15.20 5.06
CA ALA A 162 3.63 -15.20 6.24
C ALA A 162 4.41 -13.90 6.39
N LYS A 163 4.97 -13.38 5.30
CA LYS A 163 5.73 -12.13 5.29
C LYS A 163 4.85 -10.91 5.57
N ILE A 164 3.65 -10.83 4.99
CA ILE A 164 2.70 -9.75 5.28
C ILE A 164 2.33 -9.74 6.78
N ALA A 165 2.08 -10.91 7.36
CA ALA A 165 1.80 -11.06 8.78
C ALA A 165 2.99 -10.60 9.64
N GLU A 166 4.21 -11.01 9.29
CA GLU A 166 5.44 -10.60 9.96
C GLU A 166 5.62 -9.08 9.95
N GLU A 167 5.51 -8.45 8.78
CA GLU A 167 5.63 -6.99 8.64
C GLU A 167 4.52 -6.24 9.40
N GLY A 168 3.30 -6.76 9.41
CA GLY A 168 2.19 -6.20 10.18
C GLY A 168 2.46 -6.24 11.69
N MET A 169 2.92 -7.38 12.21
CA MET A 169 3.31 -7.53 13.62
C MET A 169 4.49 -6.63 13.99
N ARG A 170 5.48 -6.54 13.10
CA ARG A 170 6.64 -5.66 13.29
C ARG A 170 6.22 -4.20 13.39
N ALA A 171 5.38 -3.72 12.46
CA ALA A 171 4.85 -2.36 12.50
C ALA A 171 4.02 -2.11 13.77
N TYR A 172 3.18 -3.07 14.18
CA TYR A 172 2.44 -3.01 15.43
C TYR A 172 3.38 -2.84 16.63
N PHE A 173 4.46 -3.61 16.73
CA PHE A 173 5.39 -3.52 17.86
C PHE A 173 6.31 -2.30 17.80
N GLU A 174 6.79 -1.89 16.63
CA GLU A 174 7.81 -0.86 16.48
C GLU A 174 7.24 0.55 16.30
N LYS A 175 6.08 0.70 15.67
CA LYS A 175 5.57 2.00 15.20
C LYS A 175 4.36 2.52 15.95
N SER A 176 3.69 1.70 16.75
CA SER A 176 2.56 2.15 17.56
C SER A 176 2.96 2.45 19.01
N SER A 177 2.34 3.46 19.61
CA SER A 177 2.53 3.79 21.03
C SER A 177 1.92 2.71 21.93
N SER A 178 2.29 2.71 23.22
CA SER A 178 1.75 1.77 24.20
C SER A 178 0.22 1.81 24.28
N ASP A 179 -0.39 2.99 24.21
CA ASP A 179 -1.85 3.14 24.26
C ASP A 179 -2.51 2.54 23.02
N THR A 180 -1.94 2.81 21.84
CA THR A 180 -2.43 2.25 20.58
C THR A 180 -2.30 0.73 20.56
N LYS A 181 -1.21 0.17 21.11
CA LYS A 181 -1.06 -1.29 21.26
C LYS A 181 -2.17 -1.89 22.11
N LEU A 182 -2.44 -1.29 23.27
CA LEU A 182 -3.49 -1.76 24.17
C LEU A 182 -4.87 -1.70 23.51
N ASP A 183 -5.18 -0.62 22.79
CA ASP A 183 -6.44 -0.48 22.05
C ASP A 183 -6.57 -1.55 20.94
N LEU A 184 -5.49 -1.83 20.21
CA LEU A 184 -5.48 -2.75 19.06
C LEU A 184 -5.33 -4.23 19.45
N ALA A 185 -4.89 -4.56 20.66
CA ALA A 185 -4.63 -5.93 21.08
C ALA A 185 -5.76 -6.93 20.78
N PRO A 186 -7.05 -6.61 21.04
CA PRO A 186 -8.15 -7.53 20.72
C PRO A 186 -8.25 -7.83 19.22
N LEU A 187 -8.00 -6.83 18.37
CA LEU A 187 -8.03 -7.03 16.92
C LEU A 187 -6.89 -7.93 16.46
N MET A 188 -5.69 -7.75 17.02
CA MET A 188 -4.52 -8.57 16.70
C MET A 188 -4.72 -10.03 17.10
N GLU A 189 -5.34 -10.28 18.26
CA GLU A 189 -5.69 -11.62 18.73
C GLU A 189 -6.66 -12.31 17.77
N SER A 190 -7.77 -11.65 17.40
CA SER A 190 -8.73 -12.21 16.44
C SER A 190 -8.12 -12.43 15.04
N MET A 191 -7.25 -11.55 14.57
CA MET A 191 -6.53 -11.75 13.30
C MET A 191 -5.62 -12.99 13.36
N ASN A 192 -4.95 -13.21 14.49
CA ASN A 192 -4.11 -14.38 14.71
C ASN A 192 -4.94 -15.67 14.77
N GLU A 193 -6.12 -15.65 15.39
CA GLU A 193 -7.06 -16.79 15.40
C GLU A 193 -7.51 -17.17 13.98
N VAL A 194 -7.93 -16.19 13.16
CA VAL A 194 -8.29 -16.42 11.74
C VAL A 194 -7.12 -17.04 10.99
N MET A 195 -5.92 -16.49 11.15
CA MET A 195 -4.71 -17.00 10.50
C MET A 195 -4.38 -18.43 10.94
N GLN A 196 -4.56 -18.76 12.22
CA GLN A 196 -4.41 -20.12 12.73
C GLN A 196 -5.47 -21.06 12.17
N GLY A 197 -6.73 -20.64 12.04
CA GLY A 197 -7.79 -21.41 11.39
C GLY A 197 -7.44 -21.78 9.95
N LEU A 198 -6.91 -20.80 9.18
CA LEU A 198 -6.45 -21.00 7.81
C LEU A 198 -5.23 -21.94 7.68
N ARG A 199 -4.43 -22.08 8.73
CA ARG A 199 -3.31 -23.04 8.83
C ARG A 199 -3.81 -24.41 9.30
N GLY A 200 -4.75 -24.44 10.24
CA GLY A 200 -5.33 -25.62 10.87
C GLY A 200 -6.23 -26.45 9.94
N ASN A 201 -6.86 -25.82 8.94
CA ASN A 201 -7.62 -26.52 7.89
C ASN A 201 -6.78 -27.45 6.99
N ARG A 202 -5.46 -27.57 7.21
CA ARG A 202 -4.59 -28.57 6.53
C ARG A 202 -4.59 -29.96 7.16
N PHE A 203 -5.18 -30.14 8.36
CA PHE A 203 -5.18 -31.41 9.09
C PHE A 203 -6.58 -32.05 9.28
N GLY A 204 -7.63 -31.47 8.70
CA GLY A 204 -8.95 -32.10 8.64
C GLY A 204 -9.04 -33.08 7.46
N PRO A 205 -9.78 -34.20 7.58
CA PRO A 205 -9.99 -35.10 6.45
C PRO A 205 -10.63 -34.33 5.28
N PRO A 206 -10.26 -34.62 4.02
CA PRO A 206 -10.89 -33.99 2.87
C PRO A 206 -12.40 -34.26 2.92
N GLN A 207 -13.18 -33.19 2.81
CA GLN A 207 -14.62 -33.28 2.54
C GLN A 207 -14.85 -33.43 1.04
#